data_AF-A0A031LUN8-F1
#
_entry.id   AF-A0A031LUN8-F1
#
_cell.length_a   1.000
_cell.length_b   1.000
_cell.length_c   1.000
_cell.angle_alpha   90.00
_cell.angle_beta   90.00
_cell.angle_gamma   90.00
#
_symmetry.space_group_name_H-M   'P 1'
#
loop_
_entity.id
_entity.type
_entity.pdbx_description
1 polymer ?
#
loop_
_entity_poly.entity_id
_entity_poly.type
_entity_poly.pdbx_seq_one_letter_code
_entity_poly.pdbx_strand_id
1 'polypeptide(L)'
;MDTLKLVLIGIVQGISEWLPISSKTQVLLTSHFLLGLDVAIAYTFGLFMELGSIGSALIYFRREVKNVFKDKKLLVYLVIVTLVTGIIGVPLYIISDKILQNAYNPGIPMIILGIALIIDGIYNWKPRSSRAGMLSKKVYKS
;
A
#
# COMPACT_ATOMS: atom_id res chain seq x y z
N MET A 1 -15.64 11.07 21.70
CA MET A 1 -14.63 10.24 21.01
C MET A 1 -13.33 10.39 21.77
N ASP A 2 -12.67 9.30 22.10
CA ASP A 2 -11.38 9.33 22.80
C ASP A 2 -10.28 9.75 21.80
N THR A 3 -9.83 11.01 21.92
CA THR A 3 -8.84 11.61 21.02
C THR A 3 -7.55 10.79 20.94
N LEU A 4 -7.16 10.10 22.02
CA LEU A 4 -5.99 9.25 22.03
C LEU A 4 -6.15 8.08 21.04
N LYS A 5 -7.32 7.46 20.98
CA LYS A 5 -7.60 6.36 20.03
C LYS A 5 -7.54 6.83 18.59
N LEU A 6 -8.03 8.03 18.29
CA LEU A 6 -7.96 8.62 16.95
C LEU A 6 -6.51 8.90 16.54
N VAL A 7 -5.68 9.40 17.46
CA VAL A 7 -4.24 9.60 17.21
C VAL A 7 -3.56 8.26 16.94
N LEU A 8 -3.85 7.21 17.73
CA LEU A 8 -3.29 5.87 17.52
C LEU A 8 -3.67 5.29 16.15
N ILE A 9 -4.94 5.42 15.74
CA ILE A 9 -5.38 4.96 14.42
C ILE A 9 -4.70 5.77 13.30
N GLY A 10 -4.50 7.08 13.50
CA GLY A 10 -3.73 7.91 12.58
C GLY A 10 -2.27 7.47 12.43
N ILE A 11 -1.62 7.06 13.53
CA ILE A 11 -0.27 6.48 13.50
C ILE A 11 -0.28 5.14 12.74
N VAL A 12 -1.27 4.27 13.00
CA VAL A 12 -1.41 3.00 12.29
C VAL A 12 -1.56 3.23 10.79
N GLN A 13 -2.43 4.13 10.36
CA GLN A 13 -2.59 4.50 8.94
C GLN A 13 -1.27 5.03 8.38
N GLY A 14 -0.66 5.98 9.09
CA GLY A 14 0.58 6.63 8.66
C GLY A 14 1.76 5.67 8.50
N ILE A 15 1.84 4.60 9.29
CA ILE A 15 2.88 3.57 9.16
C ILE A 15 2.50 2.53 8.09
N SER A 16 1.27 2.04 8.15
CA SER A 16 0.81 0.94 7.29
C SER A 16 0.71 1.33 5.82
N GLU A 17 0.53 2.61 5.49
CA GLU A 17 0.49 3.09 4.10
C GLU A 17 1.81 2.89 3.36
N TRP A 18 2.95 2.94 4.06
CA TRP A 18 4.27 2.77 3.45
C TRP A 18 4.76 1.33 3.44
N LEU A 19 3.99 0.42 4.05
CA LEU A 19 4.28 -1.00 4.14
C LEU A 19 3.32 -1.78 3.25
N PRO A 20 3.75 -2.86 2.58
CA PRO A 20 2.89 -3.67 1.72
C PRO A 20 1.96 -4.59 2.53
N ILE A 21 1.27 -4.09 3.56
CA ILE A 21 0.45 -4.86 4.51
C ILE A 21 -1.03 -4.47 4.51
N SER A 22 -1.48 -3.76 3.46
CA SER A 22 -2.82 -3.17 3.29
C SER A 22 -3.26 -2.25 4.44
N SER A 23 -2.95 -0.96 4.30
CA SER A 23 -3.34 0.07 5.26
C SER A 23 -4.85 0.07 5.56
N LYS A 24 -5.68 -0.11 4.52
CA LYS A 24 -7.14 -0.15 4.65
C LYS A 24 -7.64 -1.23 5.61
N THR A 25 -7.07 -2.44 5.54
CA THR A 25 -7.45 -3.53 6.45
C THR A 25 -6.97 -3.25 7.88
N GLN A 26 -5.78 -2.67 8.04
CA GLN A 26 -5.26 -2.30 9.37
C GLN A 26 -6.12 -1.23 10.06
N VAL A 27 -6.54 -0.19 9.32
CA VAL A 27 -7.44 0.85 9.87
C VAL A 27 -8.84 0.31 10.14
N LEU A 28 -9.37 -0.56 9.29
CA LEU A 28 -10.64 -1.23 9.54
C LEU A 28 -10.60 -2.00 10.86
N LEU A 29 -9.61 -2.88 11.05
CA LEU A 29 -9.48 -3.68 12.27
C LEU A 29 -9.28 -2.79 13.50
N THR A 30 -8.34 -1.84 13.44
CA THR A 30 -8.03 -1.00 14.61
C THR A 30 -9.19 -0.08 14.98
N SER A 31 -9.91 0.49 14.01
CA SER A 31 -11.08 1.31 14.29
C SER A 31 -12.29 0.48 14.76
N HIS A 32 -12.49 -0.73 14.24
CA HIS A 32 -13.49 -1.67 14.75
C HIS A 32 -13.24 -2.01 16.23
N PHE A 33 -12.02 -2.43 16.58
CA PHE A 33 -11.72 -2.85 17.95
C PHE A 33 -11.53 -1.71 18.95
N LEU A 34 -10.91 -0.59 18.55
CA LEU A 34 -10.63 0.52 19.48
C LEU A 34 -11.83 1.46 19.63
N LEU A 35 -12.55 1.74 18.54
CA LEU A 35 -13.68 2.67 18.54
C LEU A 35 -15.05 1.98 18.54
N GLY A 36 -15.10 0.66 18.38
CA GLY A 36 -16.36 -0.09 18.32
C GLY A 36 -17.18 0.19 17.06
N LEU A 37 -16.54 0.66 15.99
CA LEU A 37 -17.23 0.94 14.73
C LEU A 37 -17.69 -0.36 14.08
N ASP A 38 -18.89 -0.40 13.54
CA ASP A 38 -19.31 -1.50 12.67
C ASP A 38 -18.34 -1.66 11.49
N VAL A 39 -18.18 -2.89 10.97
CA VAL A 39 -17.24 -3.20 9.88
C VAL A 39 -17.47 -2.30 8.66
N ALA A 40 -18.72 -2.02 8.30
CA ALA A 40 -19.03 -1.15 7.16
C ALA A 40 -18.55 0.29 7.42
N ILE A 41 -18.78 0.81 8.63
CA ILE A 41 -18.38 2.17 9.03
C ILE A 41 -16.86 2.26 9.15
N ALA A 42 -16.21 1.25 9.72
CA ALA A 42 -14.76 1.15 9.84
C ALA A 42 -14.08 1.11 8.47
N TYR A 43 -14.67 0.42 7.50
CA TYR A 43 -14.20 0.41 6.11
C TYR A 43 -14.28 1.81 5.47
N THR A 44 -15.43 2.47 5.58
CA THR A 44 -15.60 3.85 5.08
C THR A 44 -14.68 4.84 5.80
N PHE A 45 -14.46 4.66 7.11
CA PHE A 45 -13.52 5.45 7.88
C PHE A 45 -12.07 5.30 7.35
N GLY A 46 -11.65 4.07 7.02
CA GLY A 46 -10.37 3.82 6.36
C GLY A 46 -10.21 4.54 5.02
N LEU A 47 -11.26 4.57 4.19
CA LEU A 47 -11.26 5.34 2.93
C LEU A 47 -11.07 6.84 3.16
N PHE A 48 -11.70 7.38 4.20
CA PHE A 48 -11.55 8.80 4.54
C PHE A 48 -10.12 9.12 5.02
N MET A 49 -9.54 8.24 5.84
CA MET A 49 -8.17 8.37 6.35
C MET A 49 -7.11 8.38 5.22
N GLU A 50 -7.37 7.68 4.12
CA GLU A 50 -6.51 7.63 2.92
C GLU A 50 -6.28 9.04 2.33
N LEU A 51 -7.27 9.94 2.41
CA LEU A 51 -7.13 11.33 1.97
C LEU A 51 -6.04 12.09 2.75
N GLY A 52 -5.88 11.78 4.04
CA GLY A 52 -4.82 12.35 4.87
C GLY A 52 -3.43 11.93 4.39
N SER A 53 -3.26 10.64 4.07
CA SER A 53 -2.02 10.11 3.49
C SER A 53 -1.71 10.73 2.12
N ILE A 54 -2.71 10.83 1.25
CA ILE A 54 -2.58 11.50 -0.06
C ILE A 54 -2.16 12.95 0.12
N GLY A 55 -2.82 13.69 1.02
CA GLY A 55 -2.47 15.08 1.32
C GLY A 55 -1.03 15.23 1.81
N SER A 56 -0.60 14.37 2.73
CA SER A 56 0.78 14.32 3.22
C SER A 56 1.78 14.06 2.09
N ALA A 57 1.52 13.05 1.26
CA ALA A 57 2.37 12.71 0.12
C ALA A 57 2.46 13.85 -0.91
N LEU A 58 1.35 14.52 -1.22
CA LEU A 58 1.32 15.66 -2.14
C LEU A 58 2.14 16.85 -1.61
N ILE A 59 2.09 17.12 -0.31
CA ILE A 59 2.89 18.19 0.32
C ILE A 59 4.37 17.85 0.31
N TYR A 60 4.72 16.60 0.68
CA TYR A 60 6.09 16.12 0.72
C TYR A 60 6.71 16.13 -0.69
N PHE A 61 6.04 15.52 -1.67
CA PHE A 61 6.48 15.40 -3.07
C PHE A 61 6.01 16.55 -3.97
N ARG A 62 5.73 17.73 -3.41
CA ARG A 62 5.14 18.86 -4.15
C ARG A 62 5.99 19.33 -5.35
N ARG A 63 7.31 19.08 -5.34
CA ARG A 63 8.20 19.49 -6.43
C ARG A 63 8.17 18.46 -7.56
N GLU A 64 8.19 17.19 -7.19
CA GLU A 64 8.10 16.02 -8.07
C GLU A 64 6.76 16.02 -8.79
N VAL A 65 5.66 16.24 -8.06
CA VAL A 65 4.31 16.38 -8.64
C VAL A 65 4.27 17.52 -9.66
N LYS A 66 4.86 18.70 -9.35
CA LYS A 66 4.95 19.79 -10.33
C LYS A 66 5.78 19.43 -11.56
N ASN A 67 6.80 18.60 -11.41
CA ASN A 67 7.63 18.14 -12.54
C ASN A 67 6.88 17.13 -13.42
N VAL A 68 6.02 16.29 -12.85
CA VAL A 68 5.14 15.39 -13.61
C VAL A 68 4.30 16.16 -14.62
N PHE A 69 3.73 17.31 -14.25
CA PHE A 69 2.93 18.13 -15.17
C PHE A 69 3.74 18.80 -16.29
N LYS A 70 5.07 18.91 -16.13
CA LYS A 70 5.97 19.46 -17.16
C LYS A 70 6.44 18.38 -18.13
N ASP A 71 6.58 17.14 -17.66
CA ASP A 71 7.00 16.01 -18.49
C ASP A 71 5.79 15.30 -19.10
N LYS A 72 5.51 15.63 -20.37
CA LYS A 72 4.39 15.03 -21.13
C LYS A 72 4.49 13.51 -21.23
N LYS A 73 5.69 12.94 -21.34
CA LYS A 73 5.85 11.47 -21.47
C LYS A 73 5.48 10.79 -20.16
N LEU A 74 5.95 11.34 -19.05
CA LEU A 74 5.63 10.83 -17.71
C LEU A 74 4.13 10.98 -17.40
N LEU A 75 3.52 12.11 -17.75
CA LEU A 75 2.09 12.33 -17.54
C LEU A 75 1.24 11.32 -18.34
N VAL A 76 1.54 11.12 -19.63
CA VAL A 76 0.82 10.13 -20.46
C VAL A 76 1.00 8.72 -19.90
N TYR A 77 2.22 8.37 -19.46
CA TYR A 77 2.47 7.09 -18.81
C TYR A 77 1.60 6.89 -17.57
N LEU A 78 1.54 7.87 -16.67
CA LEU A 78 0.71 7.81 -15.47
C LEU A 78 -0.78 7.67 -15.81
N VAL A 79 -1.29 8.44 -16.78
CA VAL A 79 -2.69 8.35 -17.23
C VAL A 79 -2.98 6.95 -17.77
N ILE A 80 -2.12 6.39 -18.61
CA ILE A 80 -2.30 5.04 -19.16
C ILE A 80 -2.30 4.00 -18.04
N VAL A 81 -1.34 4.06 -17.12
CA VAL A 81 -1.27 3.10 -16.00
C VAL A 81 -2.51 3.20 -15.12
N THR A 82 -2.95 4.41 -14.75
CA THR A 82 -4.18 4.60 -13.95
C THR A 82 -5.42 4.08 -14.68
N LEU A 83 -5.53 4.32 -15.99
CA LEU A 83 -6.64 3.79 -16.80
C LEU A 83 -6.62 2.26 -16.83
N VAL A 84 -5.46 1.64 -17.08
CA VAL A 84 -5.33 0.18 -17.11
C VAL A 84 -5.66 -0.42 -15.73
N THR A 85 -5.16 0.19 -14.65
CA THR A 85 -5.51 -0.22 -13.28
C THR A 85 -7.00 -0.11 -13.03
N GLY A 86 -7.67 0.96 -13.50
CA GLY A 86 -9.13 1.11 -13.38
C GLY A 86 -9.90 0.08 -14.20
N ILE A 87 -9.50 -0.14 -15.46
CA ILE A 87 -10.11 -1.11 -16.38
C ILE A 87 -10.03 -2.54 -15.84
N ILE A 88 -8.93 -2.90 -15.17
CA ILE A 88 -8.75 -4.23 -14.57
C ILE A 88 -9.40 -4.30 -13.18
N GLY A 89 -9.17 -3.28 -12.35
CA GLY A 89 -9.57 -3.25 -10.95
C GLY A 89 -11.08 -3.15 -10.75
N VAL A 90 -11.79 -2.33 -11.54
CA VAL A 90 -13.23 -2.13 -11.38
C VAL A 90 -14.02 -3.42 -11.68
N PRO A 91 -13.80 -4.12 -12.81
CA PRO A 91 -14.46 -5.41 -13.05
C PRO A 91 -14.13 -6.46 -11.99
N LEU A 92 -12.86 -6.56 -11.58
CA LEU A 92 -12.45 -7.48 -10.52
C LEU A 92 -13.18 -7.19 -9.19
N TYR A 93 -13.34 -5.92 -8.83
CA TYR A 93 -14.12 -5.50 -7.66
C TYR A 93 -15.58 -5.95 -7.77
N ILE A 94 -16.25 -5.67 -8.89
CA ILE A 94 -17.67 -6.04 -9.09
C ILE A 94 -17.85 -7.57 -9.07
N ILE A 95 -16.93 -8.32 -9.70
CA ILE A 95 -16.97 -9.77 -9.71
C ILE A 95 -16.75 -10.33 -8.30
N SER A 96 -15.79 -9.78 -7.55
CA SER A 96 -15.53 -10.18 -6.17
C SER A 96 -16.75 -9.96 -5.28
N ASP A 97 -17.39 -8.81 -5.40
CA ASP A 97 -18.60 -8.46 -4.64
C ASP A 97 -19.77 -9.41 -4.96
N LYS A 98 -19.99 -9.72 -6.24
CA LYS A 98 -21.04 -10.64 -6.69
C LYS A 98 -20.81 -12.09 -6.29
N ILE A 99 -19.58 -12.60 -6.43
CA ILE A 99 -19.25 -14.01 -6.11
C ILE A 99 -19.29 -14.22 -4.59
N LEU A 100 -18.85 -13.23 -3.81
CA LEU A 100 -18.72 -13.36 -2.36
C LEU A 100 -20.00 -13.00 -1.60
N GLN A 101 -21.06 -12.51 -2.25
CA GLN A 101 -22.39 -12.25 -1.64
C GLN A 101 -22.33 -11.58 -0.25
N ASN A 102 -21.67 -10.42 -0.12
CA ASN A 102 -21.43 -9.74 1.17
C ASN A 102 -20.62 -10.51 2.23
N ALA A 103 -20.17 -11.74 1.97
CA ALA A 103 -19.19 -12.47 2.78
C ALA A 103 -17.74 -12.08 2.43
N TYR A 104 -17.53 -10.89 1.84
CA TYR A 104 -16.20 -10.35 1.58
C TYR A 104 -15.46 -10.19 2.92
N ASN A 105 -14.57 -11.13 3.21
CA ASN A 105 -13.69 -11.08 4.37
C ASN A 105 -12.34 -10.48 3.94
N PRO A 106 -12.02 -9.24 4.38
CA PRO A 106 -10.73 -8.60 4.06
C PRO A 106 -9.52 -9.42 4.50
N GLY A 107 -9.69 -10.37 5.42
CA GLY A 107 -8.65 -11.27 5.90
C GLY A 107 -8.14 -12.26 4.83
N ILE A 108 -8.95 -12.70 3.86
CA ILE A 108 -8.51 -13.67 2.85
C ILE A 108 -7.42 -13.07 1.95
N PRO A 109 -7.63 -11.89 1.31
CA PRO A 109 -6.55 -11.21 0.58
C PRO A 109 -5.31 -10.94 1.43
N MET A 110 -5.47 -10.72 2.74
CA MET A 110 -4.35 -10.48 3.66
C MET A 110 -3.50 -11.70 3.94
N ILE A 111 -4.13 -12.87 4.08
CA ILE A 111 -3.39 -14.13 4.21
C ILE A 111 -2.58 -14.38 2.93
N ILE A 112 -3.20 -14.18 1.77
CA ILE A 112 -2.54 -14.33 0.46
C ILE A 112 -1.37 -13.34 0.34
N LEU A 113 -1.59 -12.06 0.68
CA LEU A 113 -0.55 -11.04 0.67
C LEU A 113 0.61 -11.38 1.62
N GLY A 114 0.31 -11.84 2.83
CA GLY A 114 1.31 -12.27 3.81
C GLY A 114 2.16 -13.43 3.31
N ILE A 115 1.54 -14.45 2.71
CA ILE A 115 2.25 -15.58 2.09
C ILE A 115 3.14 -15.09 0.94
N ALA A 116 2.61 -14.22 0.07
CA ALA A 116 3.37 -13.64 -1.05
C ALA A 116 4.62 -12.88 -0.56
N LEU A 117 4.48 -12.06 0.48
CA LEU A 117 5.62 -11.34 1.07
C LEU A 117 6.67 -12.26 1.68
N ILE A 118 6.25 -13.36 2.33
CA ILE A 118 7.19 -14.36 2.85
C ILE A 118 7.97 -15.01 1.71
N ILE A 119 7.30 -15.38 0.63
CA ILE A 119 7.93 -15.96 -0.56
C ILE A 119 8.91 -14.97 -1.19
N ASP A 120 8.51 -13.70 -1.37
CA ASP A 120 9.38 -12.64 -1.90
C ASP A 120 10.60 -12.42 -1.01
N GLY A 121 10.41 -12.46 0.31
CA GLY A 121 11.50 -12.37 1.28
C GLY A 121 12.51 -13.51 1.15
N ILE A 122 12.03 -14.75 1.03
CA ILE A 122 12.88 -15.94 0.84
C ILE A 122 13.61 -15.88 -0.51
N TYR A 123 12.92 -15.47 -1.58
CA TYR A 123 13.53 -15.38 -2.91
C TYR A 123 14.65 -14.32 -2.96
N ASN A 124 14.44 -13.17 -2.32
CA ASN A 124 15.42 -12.10 -2.25
C ASN A 124 16.51 -12.33 -1.20
N TRP A 125 16.41 -13.39 -0.38
CA TRP A 125 17.44 -13.85 0.56
C TRP A 125 18.60 -14.52 -0.20
N LYS A 126 19.34 -13.76 -1.00
CA LYS A 126 20.71 -14.11 -1.39
C LYS A 126 21.68 -13.26 -0.58
N PRO A 127 22.68 -13.84 0.10
CA PRO A 127 23.71 -13.05 0.74
C PRO A 127 24.44 -12.23 -0.33
N ARG A 128 24.38 -10.89 -0.20
CA ARG A 128 25.11 -9.92 -1.03
C ARG A 128 26.65 -10.01 -0.85
N SER A 129 27.18 -11.11 -0.31
CA SER A 129 28.63 -11.29 -0.08
C SER A 129 29.43 -11.56 -1.36
N SER A 130 28.81 -12.04 -2.44
CA SER A 130 29.56 -12.44 -3.64
C SER A 130 29.91 -11.30 -4.62
N ARG A 131 29.36 -10.08 -4.48
CA ARG A 131 29.76 -8.93 -5.33
C ARG A 131 30.95 -8.14 -4.77
N ALA A 132 31.15 -8.13 -3.45
CA ALA A 132 32.27 -7.42 -2.83
C ALA A 132 33.63 -8.10 -3.11
N GLY A 133 33.68 -9.44 -3.09
CA GLY A 133 34.91 -10.19 -3.36
C GLY A 133 35.39 -10.14 -4.82
N MET A 134 34.50 -9.88 -5.78
CA MET A 134 34.83 -9.87 -7.20
C MET A 134 35.45 -8.53 -7.66
N LEU A 135 35.07 -7.43 -7.00
CA LEU A 135 35.65 -6.09 -7.25
C LEU A 135 37.02 -5.94 -6.57
N SER A 136 37.19 -6.49 -5.36
CA SER A 136 38.48 -6.50 -4.65
C SER A 136 39.58 -7.24 -5.45
N LYS A 137 39.27 -8.41 -6.02
CA LYS A 137 40.24 -9.16 -6.84
C LYS A 137 40.61 -8.49 -8.17
N LYS A 138 39.80 -7.55 -8.67
CA LYS A 138 40.08 -6.83 -9.93
C LYS A 138 40.96 -5.59 -9.69
N VAL A 139 40.83 -4.96 -8.52
CA VAL A 139 41.61 -3.78 -8.13
C VAL A 139 43.02 -4.16 -7.66
N TYR A 140 43.21 -5.32 -7.03
CA TYR A 140 44.53 -5.79 -6.56
C TYR A 140 45.40 -6.46 -7.64
N LYS A 141 44.91 -6.54 -8.88
CA LYS A 141 45.59 -7.23 -10.01
C LYS A 141 45.96 -6.29 -11.16
N SER A 142 45.86 -4.97 -10.95
CA SER A 142 46.33 -3.90 -11.84
C SER A 142 47.44 -3.12 -11.14
#